data_AF-A8TZS8-F1
#
_entry.id   AF-A8TZS8-F1
#
_cell.length_a   1.000
_cell.length_b   1.000
_cell.length_c   1.000
_cell.angle_alpha   90.00
_cell.angle_beta   90.00
_cell.angle_gamma   90.00
#
_symmetry.space_group_name_H-M   'P 1'
#
loop_
_entity.id
_entity.type
_entity.pdbx_description
1 polymer ?
#
loop_
_entity_poly.entity_id
_entity_poly.type
_entity_poly.pdbx_seq_one_letter_code
_entity_poly.pdbx_strand_id
1 'polypeptide(L)'
;MTPLTILDAATALAGGALIGLSTVVLLLGVGRIAGISGVFGRFLPPYDGRLPGWAVGFLVGLIGVPAIIAALGGGFSTLPPVEMPWIVAGGILVGAGATLGNGCTSGHGVCGLARLSPRSMVAVAVFLLVAIATVAAVSVVQQLGAS
;
A
#
# COMPACT_ATOMS: atom_id res chain seq x y z
N MET A 1 -2.33 -17.40 -19.10
CA MET A 1 -2.48 -18.02 -17.76
C MET A 1 -1.27 -18.91 -17.55
N THR A 2 -0.17 -18.37 -17.03
CA THR A 2 1.04 -19.14 -16.74
C THR A 2 0.79 -20.02 -15.52
N PRO A 3 1.27 -21.28 -15.50
CA PRO A 3 1.09 -22.15 -14.34
C PRO A 3 1.75 -21.49 -13.13
N LEU A 4 1.05 -21.46 -11.99
CA LEU A 4 1.62 -21.06 -10.69
C LEU A 4 2.78 -22.01 -10.38
N THR A 5 4.00 -21.59 -10.72
CA THR A 5 5.18 -22.38 -10.41
C THR A 5 5.48 -22.21 -8.92
N ILE A 6 6.10 -23.21 -8.31
CA ILE A 6 6.53 -23.16 -6.90
C ILE A 6 7.45 -21.95 -6.65
N LEU A 7 8.14 -21.47 -7.69
CA LEU A 7 8.96 -20.24 -7.64
C LEU A 7 8.14 -18.97 -7.47
N ASP A 8 6.94 -18.88 -8.04
CA ASP A 8 6.04 -17.73 -7.85
C ASP A 8 5.53 -17.67 -6.40
N ALA A 9 5.18 -18.83 -5.84
CA ALA A 9 4.81 -18.92 -4.43
C ALA A 9 5.99 -18.57 -3.51
N ALA A 10 7.20 -19.05 -3.83
CA ALA A 10 8.41 -18.76 -3.06
C ALA A 10 8.78 -17.27 -3.10
N THR A 11 8.67 -16.61 -4.25
CA THR A 11 8.93 -15.16 -4.39
C THR A 11 7.85 -14.33 -3.69
N ALA A 12 6.58 -14.75 -3.72
CA ALA A 12 5.51 -14.11 -2.95
C ALA A 12 5.73 -14.25 -1.43
N LEU A 13 6.13 -15.43 -0.96
CA LEU A 13 6.49 -15.66 0.44
C LEU A 13 7.71 -14.85 0.86
N ALA A 14 8.76 -14.82 0.03
CA ALA A 14 9.96 -14.03 0.28
C ALA A 14 9.64 -12.54 0.37
N GLY A 15 8.82 -12.02 -0.56
CA GLY A 15 8.35 -10.63 -0.53
C GLY A 15 7.55 -10.33 0.72
N GLY A 16 6.59 -11.19 1.09
CA GLY A 16 5.81 -11.06 2.32
C GLY A 16 6.67 -11.09 3.58
N ALA A 17 7.66 -11.99 3.63
CA ALA A 17 8.60 -12.09 4.74
C ALA A 17 9.48 -10.82 4.86
N LEU A 18 9.95 -10.27 3.74
CA LEU A 18 10.73 -9.02 3.72
C LEU A 18 9.90 -7.82 4.21
N ILE A 19 8.64 -7.72 3.80
CA ILE A 19 7.73 -6.67 4.28
C ILE A 19 7.50 -6.82 5.79
N GLY A 20 7.20 -8.04 6.25
CA GLY A 20 7.02 -8.35 7.67
C GLY A 20 8.25 -7.99 8.50
N LEU A 21 9.44 -8.42 8.06
CA LEU A 21 10.72 -8.13 8.72
C LEU A 21 10.98 -6.62 8.77
N SER A 22 10.71 -5.90 7.69
CA SER A 22 10.82 -4.43 7.66
C SER A 22 9.91 -3.77 8.71
N THR A 23 8.68 -4.26 8.87
CA THR A 23 7.76 -3.70 9.89
C THR A 23 8.21 -4.01 11.32
N VAL A 24 8.78 -5.19 11.58
CA VAL A 24 9.31 -5.57 12.88
C VAL A 24 10.54 -4.73 13.22
N VAL A 25 11.46 -4.54 12.28
CA VAL A 25 12.65 -3.69 12.47
C VAL A 25 12.24 -2.25 12.77
N LEU A 26 11.25 -1.72 12.06
CA LEU A 26 10.75 -0.36 12.30
C LEU A 26 10.04 -0.24 13.66
N LEU A 27 9.27 -1.26 14.04
CA LEU A 27 8.60 -1.32 15.34
C LEU A 27 9.59 -1.45 16.50
N LEU A 28 10.61 -2.30 16.38
CA LEU A 28 11.61 -2.52 17.44
C LEU A 28 12.64 -1.40 17.53
N GLY A 29 13.06 -0.83 16.38
CA GLY A 29 14.04 0.25 16.35
C GLY A 29 13.47 1.61 16.74
N VAL A 30 12.23 1.91 16.31
CA VAL A 30 11.63 3.25 16.44
C VAL A 30 10.41 3.26 17.38
N GLY A 31 9.85 2.09 17.72
CA GLY A 31 8.64 2.00 18.53
C GLY A 31 7.36 2.41 17.79
N ARG A 32 7.41 2.52 16.46
CA ARG A 32 6.31 3.05 15.62
C ARG A 32 5.78 1.98 14.67
N ILE A 33 4.48 2.06 14.40
CA ILE A 33 3.79 1.19 13.45
C ILE A 33 4.12 1.65 12.02
N ALA A 34 4.51 0.72 11.14
CA ALA A 34 4.76 1.01 9.74
C ALA A 34 3.43 1.32 9.01
N GLY A 35 3.29 2.52 8.45
CA GLY A 35 2.11 2.90 7.69
C GLY A 35 2.36 4.12 6.83
N ILE A 36 2.13 4.00 5.52
CA ILE A 36 2.43 5.04 4.52
C ILE A 36 1.68 6.34 4.84
N SER A 37 0.37 6.28 5.14
CA SER A 37 -0.39 7.49 5.53
C SER A 37 0.06 8.09 6.87
N GLY A 38 0.61 7.29 7.79
CA GLY A 38 1.17 7.79 9.05
C GLY A 38 2.55 8.44 8.87
N VAL A 39 3.32 8.00 7.89
CA VAL A 39 4.60 8.62 7.47
C VAL A 39 4.32 9.91 6.71
N PHE A 40 3.38 9.89 5.76
CA PHE A 40 2.93 11.08 5.02
C PHE A 40 2.22 12.10 5.91
N GLY A 41 1.43 11.66 6.90
CA GLY A 41 0.77 12.56 7.85
C GLY A 41 1.75 13.41 8.67
N ARG A 42 3.01 13.00 8.80
CA ARG A 42 4.08 13.78 9.45
C ARG A 42 4.63 14.92 8.58
N PHE A 43 4.32 14.90 7.28
CA PHE A 43 4.57 16.01 6.36
C PHE A 43 3.39 16.99 6.28
N LEU A 44 2.22 16.65 6.86
CA LEU A 44 1.06 17.53 6.91
C LEU A 44 1.06 18.40 8.19
N PRO A 45 0.50 19.62 8.17
CA PRO A 45 0.43 20.49 9.34
C PRO A 45 -0.41 19.89 10.49
N PRO A 46 -0.08 20.14 11.78
CA PRO A 46 1.00 21.00 12.27
C PRO A 46 2.36 20.30 12.15
N TYR A 47 3.29 20.99 11.48
CA TYR A 47 4.63 20.49 11.20
C TYR A 47 5.55 20.85 12.37
N ASP A 48 5.98 19.85 13.15
CA ASP A 48 6.81 20.06 14.35
C ASP A 48 8.29 20.38 14.02
N GLY A 49 8.64 20.73 12.78
CA GLY A 49 10.01 21.10 12.38
C GLY A 49 11.00 19.93 12.31
N ARG A 50 10.70 18.79 12.93
CA ARG A 50 11.59 17.63 13.07
C ARG A 50 11.08 16.48 12.21
N LEU A 51 11.43 16.48 10.93
CA LEU A 51 11.35 15.29 10.08
C LEU A 51 12.24 14.20 10.69
N PRO A 52 11.68 13.10 11.20
CA PRO A 52 12.50 12.06 11.77
C PRO A 52 13.26 11.35 10.65
N GLY A 53 14.57 11.15 10.80
CA GLY A 53 15.40 10.48 9.79
C GLY A 53 14.89 9.09 9.39
N TRP A 54 14.18 8.38 10.28
CA TRP A 54 13.57 7.08 9.97
C TRP A 54 12.41 7.18 8.96
N ALA A 55 11.63 8.27 8.99
CA ALA A 55 10.51 8.48 8.07
C ALA A 55 11.01 8.78 6.67
N VAL A 56 12.07 9.59 6.57
CA VAL A 56 12.78 9.88 5.32
C VAL A 56 13.42 8.61 4.78
N GLY A 57 14.14 7.85 5.62
CA GLY A 57 14.75 6.57 5.22
C GLY A 57 13.73 5.56 4.71
N PHE A 58 12.56 5.45 5.35
CA PHE A 58 11.46 4.60 4.89
C PHE A 58 10.93 5.04 3.52
N LEU A 59 10.71 6.34 3.31
CA LEU A 59 10.18 6.87 2.06
C LEU A 59 11.20 6.75 0.91
N VAL A 60 12.48 7.00 1.20
CA VAL A 60 13.59 6.79 0.24
C VAL A 60 13.73 5.31 -0.11
N GLY A 61 13.58 4.39 0.84
CA GLY A 61 13.56 2.95 0.53
C GLY A 61 12.36 2.55 -0.33
N LEU A 62 11.17 3.05 0.01
CA LEU A 62 9.91 2.76 -0.67
C LEU A 62 9.93 3.21 -2.14
N ILE A 63 10.49 4.37 -2.44
CA ILE A 63 10.56 4.94 -3.79
C ILE A 63 11.87 4.52 -4.51
N GLY A 64 12.97 4.47 -3.77
CA GLY A 64 14.31 4.23 -4.31
C GLY A 64 14.51 2.82 -4.82
N VAL A 65 14.02 1.79 -4.11
CA VAL A 65 14.15 0.39 -4.56
C VAL A 65 13.47 0.14 -5.91
N PRO A 66 12.17 0.46 -6.12
CA PRO A 66 11.55 0.28 -7.44
C PRO A 66 12.18 1.17 -8.52
N ALA A 67 12.66 2.37 -8.17
CA ALA A 67 13.37 3.22 -9.12
C ALA A 67 14.72 2.62 -9.57
N ILE A 68 15.47 2.01 -8.65
CA ILE A 68 16.73 1.31 -8.99
C ILE A 68 16.44 0.09 -9.86
N ILE A 69 15.43 -0.71 -9.52
CA ILE A 69 15.02 -1.87 -10.33
C ILE A 69 14.64 -1.41 -11.75
N ALA A 70 13.92 -0.30 -11.88
CA ALA A 70 13.58 0.28 -13.17
C ALA A 70 14.80 0.75 -13.96
N ALA A 71 15.76 1.42 -13.30
CA ALA A 71 16.99 1.87 -13.93
C ALA A 71 17.88 0.69 -14.39
N LEU A 72 17.81 -0.46 -13.72
CA LEU A 72 18.51 -1.70 -14.10
C LEU A 72 17.82 -2.49 -15.22
N GLY A 73 16.75 -1.96 -15.81
CA GLY A 73 16.01 -2.61 -16.90
C GLY A 73 14.89 -3.54 -16.44
N GLY A 74 14.55 -3.55 -15.14
CA GLY A 74 13.32 -4.15 -14.64
C GLY A 74 12.12 -3.34 -15.14
N GLY A 75 11.39 -3.85 -16.11
CA GLY A 75 10.23 -3.15 -16.67
C GLY A 75 9.15 -2.89 -15.62
N PHE A 76 8.55 -1.70 -15.65
CA PHE A 76 7.25 -1.49 -15.03
C PHE A 76 6.20 -2.26 -15.82
N SER A 77 5.30 -2.97 -15.13
CA SER A 77 4.12 -3.52 -15.80
C SER A 77 3.39 -2.36 -16.46
N THR A 78 3.09 -2.47 -17.75
CA THR A 78 2.42 -1.42 -18.51
C THR A 78 1.14 -1.02 -17.80
N LEU A 79 1.13 0.18 -17.21
CA LEU A 79 -0.06 0.72 -16.58
C LEU A 79 -1.13 0.90 -17.66
N PRO A 80 -2.39 0.51 -17.42
CA PRO A 80 -3.47 0.90 -18.31
C PRO A 80 -3.48 2.43 -18.43
N PRO A 81 -3.74 3.00 -19.62
CA PRO A 81 -3.83 4.44 -19.79
C PRO A 81 -5.04 4.95 -18.99
N VAL A 82 -4.77 5.51 -17.82
CA VAL A 82 -5.78 6.15 -16.98
C VAL A 82 -5.57 7.65 -17.08
N GLU A 83 -6.64 8.37 -17.44
CA GLU A 83 -6.62 9.83 -17.51
C GLU A 83 -6.28 10.43 -16.14
N MET A 84 -5.42 11.46 -16.12
CA MET A 84 -4.96 12.14 -14.91
C MET A 84 -6.08 12.55 -13.93
N PRO A 85 -7.28 13.01 -14.36
CA PRO A 85 -8.37 13.34 -13.46
C PRO A 85 -8.82 12.17 -12.58
N TRP A 86 -8.84 10.95 -13.11
CA TRP A 86 -9.23 9.75 -12.36
C TRP A 86 -8.18 9.36 -11.32
N ILE A 87 -6.89 9.54 -11.65
CA ILE A 87 -5.78 9.30 -10.71
C ILE A 87 -5.88 10.27 -9.53
N VAL A 88 -6.09 11.57 -9.81
CA VAL A 88 -6.20 12.59 -8.76
C VAL A 88 -7.44 12.35 -7.90
N ALA A 89 -8.60 12.11 -8.52
CA ALA A 89 -9.85 11.84 -7.79
C ALA A 89 -9.74 10.57 -6.92
N GLY A 90 -9.17 9.49 -7.48
CA GLY A 90 -8.92 8.24 -6.74
C GLY A 90 -7.98 8.44 -5.56
N GLY A 91 -6.88 9.19 -5.75
CA GLY A 91 -5.94 9.52 -4.68
C GLY A 91 -6.58 10.30 -3.53
N ILE A 92 -7.41 11.30 -3.85
CA ILE A 92 -8.15 12.09 -2.84
C ILE A 92 -9.14 11.20 -2.08
N LEU A 93 -9.93 10.39 -2.78
CA LEU A 93 -10.90 9.49 -2.16
C LEU A 93 -10.25 8.47 -1.23
N VAL A 94 -9.14 7.85 -1.67
CA VAL A 94 -8.38 6.89 -0.85
C VAL A 94 -7.74 7.60 0.35
N GLY A 95 -7.18 8.79 0.17
CA GLY A 95 -6.60 9.59 1.24
C GLY A 95 -7.62 10.02 2.30
N ALA A 96 -8.80 10.48 1.86
CA ALA A 96 -9.92 10.82 2.73
C ALA A 96 -10.41 9.58 3.49
N GLY A 97 -10.58 8.44 2.81
CA GLY A 97 -10.98 7.18 3.42
C GLY A 97 -9.99 6.66 4.47
N ALA A 98 -8.68 6.75 4.20
CA ALA A 98 -7.64 6.37 5.15
C ALA A 98 -7.61 7.28 6.39
N THR A 99 -7.90 8.57 6.22
CA THR A 99 -8.03 9.52 7.33
C THR A 99 -9.25 9.20 8.19
N LEU A 100 -10.41 8.94 7.58
CA LEU A 100 -11.64 8.53 8.28
C LEU A 100 -11.48 7.19 9.02
N GLY A 101 -10.73 6.25 8.45
CA GLY A 101 -10.38 4.96 9.07
C GLY A 101 -9.32 5.04 10.18
N ASN A 102 -8.82 6.25 10.49
CA ASN A 102 -7.73 6.48 11.45
C ASN A 102 -6.47 5.63 11.15
N GLY A 103 -6.20 5.36 9.87
CA GLY A 103 -5.09 4.56 9.41
C GLY A 103 -5.24 4.06 7.97
N CYS A 104 -4.12 3.67 7.36
CA CYS A 104 -4.11 3.06 6.03
C CYS A 104 -4.18 1.54 6.08
N THR A 105 -4.56 0.92 4.97
CA THR A 105 -4.58 -0.54 4.80
C THR A 105 -3.21 -1.18 5.00
N SER A 106 -2.11 -0.51 4.65
CA SER A 106 -0.75 -0.98 4.92
C SER A 106 -0.48 -1.11 6.44
N GLY A 107 -0.89 -0.11 7.25
CA GLY A 107 -0.66 -0.15 8.71
C GLY A 107 -1.63 -1.06 9.46
N HIS A 108 -2.91 -1.03 9.10
CA HIS A 108 -3.92 -1.92 9.67
C HIS A 108 -3.75 -3.37 9.23
N GLY A 109 -3.35 -3.59 7.96
CA GLY A 109 -3.14 -4.90 7.38
C GLY A 109 -1.84 -5.56 7.84
N VAL A 110 -0.71 -4.86 7.80
CA VAL A 110 0.58 -5.50 8.15
C VAL A 110 0.79 -5.56 9.66
N CYS A 111 0.65 -4.44 10.37
CA CYS A 111 0.91 -4.39 11.82
C CYS A 111 -0.35 -4.64 12.68
N GLY A 112 -1.53 -4.20 12.21
CA GLY A 112 -2.79 -4.33 12.97
C GLY A 112 -3.37 -5.74 12.97
N LEU A 113 -3.22 -6.47 11.86
CA LEU A 113 -3.60 -7.89 11.73
C LEU A 113 -2.63 -8.79 12.50
N ALA A 114 -1.33 -8.48 12.49
CA ALA A 114 -0.32 -9.17 13.30
C ALA A 114 -0.56 -9.04 14.82
N ARG A 115 -1.25 -7.98 15.27
CA ARG A 115 -1.67 -7.78 16.67
C ARG A 115 -3.05 -8.37 16.99
N LEU A 116 -3.69 -9.09 16.06
CA LEU A 116 -5.00 -9.74 16.23
C LEU A 116 -6.12 -8.80 16.73
N SER A 117 -6.03 -7.51 16.44
CA SER A 117 -7.02 -6.56 16.94
C SER A 117 -8.33 -6.63 16.13
N PRO A 118 -9.50 -6.85 16.77
CA PRO A 118 -10.77 -7.03 16.06
C PRO A 118 -11.17 -5.80 15.24
N ARG A 119 -10.88 -4.59 15.75
CA ARG A 119 -11.13 -3.34 15.01
C ARG A 119 -10.37 -3.26 13.69
N SER A 120 -9.16 -3.82 13.64
CA SER A 120 -8.32 -3.77 12.44
C SER A 120 -8.76 -4.80 11.41
N MET A 121 -9.21 -5.98 11.88
CA MET A 121 -9.77 -7.01 10.99
C MET A 121 -11.02 -6.50 10.28
N VAL A 122 -11.93 -5.82 10.99
CA VAL A 122 -13.14 -5.25 10.38
C VAL A 122 -12.78 -4.15 9.37
N ALA A 123 -11.86 -3.24 9.71
CA ALA A 123 -11.44 -2.18 8.80
C ALA A 123 -10.81 -2.74 7.50
N VAL A 124 -9.94 -3.75 7.62
CA VAL A 124 -9.32 -4.40 6.46
C VAL A 124 -10.34 -5.17 5.63
N ALA A 125 -11.27 -5.89 6.27
CA ALA A 125 -12.31 -6.64 5.58
C ALA A 125 -13.25 -5.72 4.79
N VAL A 126 -13.70 -4.60 5.37
CA VAL A 126 -14.54 -3.61 4.69
C VAL A 126 -13.79 -3.00 3.51
N PHE A 127 -12.52 -2.62 3.70
CA PHE A 127 -11.73 -2.04 2.61
C PHE A 127 -11.55 -3.02 1.45
N LEU A 128 -11.22 -4.28 1.73
CA LEU A 128 -11.07 -5.32 0.71
C LEU A 128 -12.40 -5.60 0.01
N LEU A 129 -13.51 -5.71 0.74
CA LEU A 129 -14.83 -5.93 0.13
C LEU A 129 -15.23 -4.80 -0.81
N VAL A 130 -15.06 -3.53 -0.39
CA VAL A 130 -15.37 -2.37 -1.24
C VAL A 130 -14.45 -2.31 -2.45
N ALA A 131 -13.16 -2.61 -2.28
CA ALA A 131 -12.20 -2.66 -3.39
C ALA A 131 -12.59 -3.73 -4.42
N ILE A 132 -12.90 -4.96 -3.97
CA ILE A 132 -13.35 -6.06 -4.83
C ILE A 132 -14.64 -5.67 -5.55
N ALA A 133 -15.63 -5.13 -4.83
CA ALA A 133 -16.90 -4.71 -5.42
C ALA A 133 -16.73 -3.60 -6.46
N THR A 134 -15.85 -2.62 -6.19
CA THR A 134 -15.57 -1.51 -7.11
C THR A 134 -14.89 -2.02 -8.38
N VAL A 135 -13.87 -2.88 -8.25
CA VAL A 135 -13.20 -3.49 -9.41
C VAL A 135 -14.17 -4.36 -10.20
N ALA A 136 -14.99 -5.17 -9.53
CA ALA A 136 -15.99 -6.00 -10.20
C ALA A 136 -17.00 -5.14 -10.99
N ALA A 137 -17.51 -4.06 -10.38
CA ALA A 137 -18.42 -3.14 -11.05
C ALA A 137 -17.78 -2.47 -12.28
N VAL A 138 -16.57 -1.92 -12.15
CA VAL A 138 -15.83 -1.32 -13.27
C VAL A 138 -15.54 -2.36 -14.36
N SER A 139 -15.16 -3.57 -13.98
CA SER A 139 -14.87 -4.66 -14.92
C SER A 139 -16.10 -5.06 -15.72
N VAL A 140 -17.28 -5.08 -15.09
CA VAL A 140 -18.56 -5.36 -15.77
C VAL A 140 -18.92 -4.23 -16.74
N VAL A 141 -18.74 -2.96 -16.35
CA VAL A 141 -19.00 -1.81 -17.22
C VAL A 141 -18.08 -1.82 -18.44
N GLN A 142 -16.80 -2.14 -18.26
CA GLN A 142 -15.85 -2.26 -19.39
C GLN A 142 -16.21 -3.40 -20.35
N GLN A 143 -16.76 -4.51 -19.84
CA GLN A 143 -17.23 -5.62 -20.68
C GLN A 143 -18.47 -5.23 -21.51
N LEU A 144 -19.39 -4.44 -20.95
CA LEU A 144 -20.58 -3.97 -21.65
C LEU A 144 -20.31 -2.87 -22.68
N GLY A 145 -19.26 -2.07 -22.47
CA GLY A 145 -18.83 -1.05 -23.44
C GLY A 145 -17.98 -1.59 -24.60
N ALA A 146 -17.55 -2.85 -24.54
CA ALA A 146 -16.74 -3.52 -25.56
C ALA A 146 -17.55 -4.36 -26.56
N SER A 147 -18.88 -4.40 -26.42
CA SER A 147 -19.85 -5.08 -27.30
C SER A 147 -20.66 -4.07 -28.11
#